data_AF-A0A959EGQ3-F1
#
_entry.id   AF-A0A959EGQ3-F1
#
_cell.length_a   1.000
_cell.length_b   1.000
_cell.length_c   1.000
_cell.angle_alpha   90.00
_cell.angle_beta   90.00
_cell.angle_gamma   90.00
#
_symmetry.space_group_name_H-M   'P 1'
#
loop_
_entity.id
_entity.type
_entity.pdbx_description
1 polymer ?
#
loop_
_entity_poly.entity_id
_entity_poly.type
_entity_poly.pdbx_seq_one_letter_code
_entity_poly.pdbx_strand_id
1 'polypeptide(L)'
;MARYTFTLLLLCFSLIAANGQGRLKKKIILPKALNEVSGLYYAGPDSLWWLNDSGNSAALYLTDGRGKLKQVLPVPGALNRDWEDLTGDNKGKLYIGDFGNNLNRRQDLCIYILEPQTGQLDSIRFRYPDQIAYPPAPEYWNFDMEGFFWSQDSLHLFSKNRLPQGNYYSKHYDLPAAPGQYTASLKDSLLLKNRVVTSTAQSPDGKSVVLLAYWYKLFLGFIPVTKTSIFLFNDYPGSDFLNGKIKRYRVPHCIAPTQ
;
A
#
# COMPACT_ATOMS: atom_id res chain seq x y z
N MET A 1 -67.68 -2.12 9.81
CA MET A 1 -66.47 -1.52 10.41
C MET A 1 -65.51 -2.65 10.78
N ALA A 2 -64.59 -3.00 9.88
CA ALA A 2 -63.64 -4.09 10.08
C ALA A 2 -62.50 -3.65 10.99
N ARG A 3 -62.26 -4.37 12.08
CA ARG A 3 -61.14 -4.17 13.00
C ARG A 3 -59.94 -4.97 12.49
N TYR A 4 -58.87 -4.29 12.08
CA TYR A 4 -57.60 -4.93 11.78
C TYR A 4 -56.77 -5.03 13.05
N THR A 5 -56.61 -6.24 13.59
CA THR A 5 -55.65 -6.56 14.64
C THR A 5 -54.27 -6.78 14.00
N PHE A 6 -53.33 -5.89 14.28
CA PHE A 6 -51.93 -6.03 13.87
C PHE A 6 -51.21 -6.94 14.89
N THR A 7 -50.92 -8.18 14.48
CA THR A 7 -50.10 -9.10 15.28
C THR A 7 -48.62 -8.77 15.04
N LEU A 8 -47.96 -8.16 16.03
CA LEU A 8 -46.54 -7.84 15.99
C LEU A 8 -45.72 -9.12 16.20
N LEU A 9 -45.17 -9.67 15.12
CA LEU A 9 -44.28 -10.84 15.18
C LEU A 9 -42.87 -10.40 15.61
N LEU A 10 -42.56 -10.55 16.90
CA LEU A 10 -41.21 -10.36 17.44
C LEU A 10 -40.30 -11.54 17.00
N LEU A 11 -39.54 -11.35 15.92
CA LEU A 11 -38.48 -12.26 15.53
C LEU A 11 -37.25 -12.01 16.42
N CYS A 12 -37.12 -12.80 17.48
CA CYS A 12 -35.87 -12.99 18.22
C CYS A 12 -34.81 -13.55 17.27
N PHE A 13 -33.97 -12.69 16.69
CA PHE A 13 -32.73 -13.11 16.06
C PHE A 13 -31.74 -13.49 17.16
N SER A 14 -31.52 -14.79 17.29
CA SER A 14 -30.47 -15.40 18.08
C SER A 14 -29.10 -14.84 17.68
N LEU A 15 -28.39 -14.31 18.67
CA LEU A 15 -26.98 -13.94 18.62
C LEU A 15 -26.14 -15.16 18.25
N ILE A 16 -25.91 -15.38 16.95
CA ILE A 16 -24.77 -16.17 16.51
C ILE A 16 -23.55 -15.26 16.68
N ALA A 17 -22.86 -15.46 17.80
CA ALA A 17 -21.54 -14.90 18.02
C ALA A 17 -20.63 -15.31 16.86
N ALA A 18 -20.32 -14.35 16.00
CA ALA A 18 -19.31 -14.50 14.97
C ALA A 18 -17.93 -14.63 15.65
N ASN A 19 -17.57 -15.86 15.99
CA ASN A 19 -16.20 -16.22 16.36
C ASN A 19 -15.31 -16.07 15.12
N GLY A 20 -14.34 -15.15 15.17
CA GLY A 20 -13.25 -15.09 14.19
C GLY A 20 -12.92 -13.74 13.55
N GLN A 21 -13.21 -12.61 14.20
CA GLN A 21 -12.48 -11.37 13.90
C GLN A 21 -11.67 -11.00 15.12
N GLY A 22 -10.38 -11.34 15.11
CA GLY A 22 -9.45 -10.87 16.13
C GLY A 22 -9.57 -9.36 16.23
N ARG A 23 -10.07 -8.88 17.38
CA ARG A 23 -10.13 -7.45 17.72
C ARG A 23 -8.74 -6.87 17.44
N LEU A 24 -8.65 -5.84 16.59
CA LEU A 24 -7.39 -5.11 16.37
C LEU A 24 -6.86 -4.70 17.75
N LYS A 25 -5.80 -5.39 18.22
CA LYS A 25 -5.43 -5.38 19.63
C LYS A 25 -4.79 -4.06 20.06
N LYS A 26 -4.37 -3.22 19.11
CA LYS A 26 -3.66 -1.98 19.38
C LYS A 26 -4.00 -0.93 18.34
N LYS A 27 -4.37 0.26 18.82
CA LYS A 27 -4.42 1.50 18.04
C LYS A 27 -3.35 2.41 18.61
N ILE A 28 -2.61 3.09 17.74
CA ILE A 28 -1.65 4.13 18.12
C ILE A 28 -2.13 5.46 17.56
N ILE A 29 -1.92 6.54 18.30
CA ILE A 29 -2.11 7.89 17.79
C ILE A 29 -0.77 8.30 17.19
N LEU A 30 -0.78 8.67 15.92
CA LEU A 30 0.42 9.17 15.25
C LEU A 30 0.76 10.58 15.73
N PRO A 31 2.05 10.93 15.82
CA PRO A 31 2.49 12.29 16.13
C PRO A 31 2.00 13.26 15.04
N LYS A 32 1.78 14.53 15.40
CA LYS A 32 1.31 15.57 14.44
C LYS A 32 2.19 15.73 13.19
N ALA A 33 3.47 15.37 13.29
CA ALA A 33 4.41 15.41 12.18
C ALA A 33 4.12 14.34 11.11
N LEU A 34 3.28 13.35 11.42
CA LEU A 34 2.77 12.32 10.52
C LEU A 34 1.28 12.60 10.24
N ASN A 35 1.03 13.59 9.39
CA ASN A 35 -0.31 14.11 9.08
C ASN A 35 -0.89 13.55 7.77
N GLU A 36 -0.09 12.91 6.93
CA GLU A 36 -0.50 12.40 5.61
C GLU A 36 0.37 11.20 5.24
N VAL A 37 0.18 10.08 5.94
CA VAL A 37 1.07 8.92 5.83
C VAL A 37 0.70 8.05 4.63
N SER A 38 1.65 7.85 3.71
CA SER A 38 1.53 6.88 2.61
C SER A 38 2.25 5.56 2.91
N GLY A 39 3.42 5.61 3.55
CA GLY A 39 4.29 4.43 3.75
C GLY A 39 4.66 4.11 5.20
N LEU A 40 4.85 2.82 5.50
CA LEU A 40 5.31 2.30 6.78
C LEU A 40 6.24 1.09 6.61
N TYR A 41 7.42 1.14 7.23
CA TYR A 41 8.30 -0.01 7.40
C TYR A 41 8.44 -0.42 8.87
N TYR A 42 8.07 -1.66 9.18
CA TYR A 42 8.24 -2.26 10.51
C TYR A 42 9.65 -2.87 10.62
N ALA A 43 10.58 -2.13 11.23
CA ALA A 43 11.94 -2.60 11.51
C ALA A 43 12.05 -3.38 12.85
N GLY A 44 11.03 -3.31 13.70
CA GLY A 44 10.95 -4.07 14.94
C GLY A 44 9.95 -3.48 15.95
N PRO A 45 9.81 -4.10 17.14
CA PRO A 45 8.77 -3.74 18.11
C PRO A 45 8.78 -2.26 18.54
N ASP A 46 9.95 -1.64 18.54
CA ASP A 46 10.17 -0.24 18.93
C ASP A 46 10.79 0.62 17.82
N SER A 47 10.64 0.16 16.57
CA SER A 47 11.22 0.80 15.38
C SER A 47 10.24 0.70 14.22
N LEU A 48 9.43 1.74 14.04
CA LEU A 48 8.54 1.90 12.90
C LEU A 48 8.96 3.15 12.14
N TRP A 49 9.40 2.96 10.89
CA TRP A 49 9.72 4.05 9.99
C TRP A 49 8.51 4.41 9.16
N TRP A 50 8.32 5.71 8.96
CA TRP A 50 7.18 6.27 8.25
C TRP A 50 7.66 7.32 7.26
N LEU A 51 6.84 7.56 6.23
CA LEU A 51 6.93 8.73 5.37
C LEU A 51 5.56 9.39 5.24
N ASN A 52 5.56 10.68 4.89
CA ASN A 52 4.35 11.37 4.46
C ASN A 52 4.32 11.46 2.92
N ASP A 53 3.12 11.62 2.37
CA ASP A 53 2.82 11.80 0.95
C ASP A 53 3.44 13.09 0.36
N SER A 54 3.29 13.27 -0.95
CA SER A 54 3.68 14.43 -1.73
C SER A 54 3.28 15.77 -1.09
N GLY A 55 4.08 16.81 -1.35
CA GLY A 55 3.88 18.14 -0.75
C GLY A 55 4.43 18.28 0.68
N ASN A 56 4.80 17.18 1.34
CA ASN A 56 5.50 17.20 2.61
C ASN A 56 7.03 17.17 2.43
N SER A 57 7.77 17.40 3.52
CA SER A 57 9.24 17.34 3.53
C SER A 57 9.76 15.95 3.13
N ALA A 58 10.88 15.90 2.38
CA ALA A 58 11.63 14.68 2.12
C ALA A 58 12.36 14.21 3.40
N ALA A 59 11.61 13.53 4.28
CA ALA A 59 12.09 13.05 5.56
C ALA A 59 11.41 11.73 5.94
N LEU A 60 12.15 10.88 6.67
CA LEU A 60 11.60 9.71 7.34
C LEU A 60 11.39 10.00 8.81
N TYR A 61 10.38 9.37 9.40
CA TYR A 61 10.03 9.54 10.80
C TYR A 61 10.12 8.19 11.49
N LEU A 62 10.79 8.13 12.63
CA LEU A 62 10.90 6.91 13.43
C LEU A 62 10.02 7.04 14.68
N THR A 63 9.12 6.09 14.90
CA THR A 63 8.37 5.98 16.15
C THR A 63 8.70 4.70 16.91
N ASP A 64 8.43 4.70 18.21
CA ASP A 64 8.34 3.48 19.00
C ASP A 64 7.05 2.70 18.70
N GLY A 65 6.88 1.50 19.28
CA GLY A 65 5.69 0.66 19.08
C GLY A 65 4.41 1.24 19.66
N ARG A 66 4.46 2.39 20.33
CA ARG A 66 3.32 3.13 20.89
C ARG A 66 3.00 4.40 20.10
N GLY A 67 3.74 4.68 19.01
CA GLY A 67 3.56 5.87 18.18
C GLY A 67 4.30 7.10 18.71
N LYS A 68 5.17 6.97 19.72
CA LYS A 68 5.99 8.11 20.18
C LYS A 68 7.09 8.39 19.15
N LEU A 69 7.12 9.60 18.60
CA LEU A 69 8.20 10.05 17.72
C LEU A 69 9.54 10.01 18.46
N LYS A 70 10.50 9.28 17.90
CA LYS A 70 11.87 9.12 18.38
C LYS A 70 12.85 9.99 17.58
N GLN A 71 12.67 10.05 16.27
CA GLN A 71 13.58 10.74 15.36
C GLN A 71 12.84 11.21 14.11
N VAL A 72 13.29 12.35 13.56
CA VAL A 72 13.02 12.79 12.20
C VAL A 72 14.35 12.77 11.46
N LEU A 73 14.39 12.10 10.31
CA LEU A 73 15.58 11.92 9.50
C LEU A 73 15.35 12.58 8.13
N PRO A 74 15.85 13.81 7.93
CA PRO A 74 15.84 14.44 6.60
C PRO A 74 16.64 13.59 5.60
N VAL A 75 16.21 13.58 4.34
CA VAL A 75 16.87 12.84 3.25
C VAL A 75 17.43 13.85 2.24
N PRO A 76 18.58 14.49 2.53
CA PRO A 76 19.15 15.51 1.66
C PRO A 76 19.49 14.91 0.29
N GLY A 77 19.12 15.62 -0.78
CA GLY A 77 19.31 15.16 -2.16
C GLY A 77 18.12 14.37 -2.72
N ALA A 78 17.16 13.98 -1.89
CA ALA A 78 15.89 13.44 -2.34
C ALA A 78 14.82 14.54 -2.44
N LEU A 79 13.87 14.36 -3.36
CA LEU A 79 12.67 15.16 -3.47
C LEU A 79 11.46 14.27 -3.22
N ASN A 80 10.50 14.73 -2.43
CA ASN A 80 9.20 14.09 -2.29
C ASN A 80 8.28 14.56 -3.41
N ARG A 81 8.43 13.98 -4.61
CA ARG A 81 7.55 14.28 -5.75
C ARG A 81 6.23 13.55 -5.61
N ASP A 82 6.28 12.25 -5.37
CA ASP A 82 5.12 11.39 -5.09
C ASP A 82 5.58 10.14 -4.31
N TRP A 83 5.92 10.33 -3.03
CA TRP A 83 6.37 9.25 -2.15
C TRP A 83 5.20 8.43 -1.63
N GLU A 84 5.14 7.17 -2.05
CA GLU A 84 3.93 6.35 -1.85
C GLU A 84 4.11 5.24 -0.82
N ASP A 85 5.31 4.64 -0.74
CA ASP A 85 5.52 3.50 0.17
C ASP A 85 6.98 3.41 0.65
N LEU A 86 7.20 2.63 1.72
CA LEU A 86 8.50 2.45 2.39
C LEU A 86 8.77 0.98 2.73
N THR A 87 9.97 0.50 2.40
CA THR A 87 10.44 -0.84 2.81
C THR A 87 11.91 -0.82 3.23
N GLY A 88 12.45 -1.96 3.67
CA GLY A 88 13.83 -2.07 4.11
C GLY A 88 14.38 -3.47 3.98
N ASP A 89 15.70 -3.57 3.85
CA ASP A 89 16.40 -4.85 3.75
C ASP A 89 16.94 -5.35 5.10
N ASN A 90 17.51 -6.56 5.08
CA ASN A 90 18.14 -7.18 6.24
C ASN A 90 19.49 -6.55 6.64
N LYS A 91 20.01 -5.59 5.88
CA LYS A 91 21.23 -4.82 6.18
C LYS A 91 20.93 -3.46 6.79
N GLY A 92 19.65 -3.12 6.93
CA GLY A 92 19.20 -1.85 7.50
C GLY A 92 19.11 -0.71 6.50
N LYS A 93 19.20 -0.97 5.19
CA LYS A 93 18.89 0.02 4.17
C LYS A 93 17.39 0.23 4.09
N LEU A 94 16.97 1.46 3.88
CA LEU A 94 15.58 1.83 3.63
C LEU A 94 15.41 2.19 2.17
N TYR A 95 14.33 1.70 1.57
CA TYR A 95 13.96 1.98 0.19
C TYR A 95 12.71 2.86 0.20
N ILE A 96 12.78 4.02 -0.43
CA ILE A 96 11.72 5.04 -0.44
C ILE A 96 11.15 5.13 -1.86
N GLY A 97 9.87 4.81 -2.03
CA GLY A 97 9.23 4.78 -3.34
C GLY A 97 8.73 6.14 -3.81
N ASP A 98 9.51 6.84 -4.64
CA ASP A 98 9.08 8.06 -5.37
C ASP A 98 8.58 7.68 -6.77
N PHE A 99 7.46 6.96 -6.79
CA PHE A 99 6.93 6.33 -7.99
C PHE A 99 5.42 6.52 -8.17
N GLY A 100 4.77 7.31 -7.32
CA GLY A 100 3.40 7.75 -7.54
C GLY A 100 3.28 8.45 -8.89
N ASN A 101 2.18 8.18 -9.59
CA ASN A 101 1.98 8.57 -10.97
C ASN A 101 0.49 8.63 -11.32
N ASN A 102 -0.29 9.30 -10.47
CA ASN A 102 -1.74 9.47 -10.60
C ASN A 102 -2.23 9.88 -12.01
N LEU A 103 -1.44 10.70 -12.72
CA LEU A 103 -1.74 11.16 -14.08
C LEU A 103 -1.11 10.30 -15.18
N ASN A 104 -0.36 9.26 -14.84
CA ASN A 104 0.35 8.34 -15.75
C ASN A 104 1.31 9.08 -16.71
N ARG A 105 1.90 10.21 -16.28
CA ARG A 105 2.76 11.11 -17.08
C ARG A 105 4.23 11.09 -16.65
N ARG A 106 4.55 10.61 -15.46
CA ARG A 106 5.91 10.61 -14.90
C ARG A 106 6.83 9.72 -15.73
N GLN A 107 8.03 10.22 -16.01
CA GLN A 107 9.15 9.50 -16.65
C GLN A 107 10.40 9.45 -15.75
N ASP A 108 10.33 10.07 -14.58
CA ASP A 108 11.38 10.24 -13.60
C ASP A 108 11.12 9.40 -12.34
N LEU A 109 10.49 8.23 -12.50
CA LEU A 109 10.21 7.30 -11.40
C LEU A 109 11.52 6.85 -10.76
N CYS A 110 11.59 6.89 -9.43
CA CYS A 110 12.75 6.40 -8.71
C CYS A 110 12.41 5.79 -7.36
N ILE A 111 13.33 4.97 -6.88
CA ILE A 111 13.36 4.48 -5.50
C ILE A 111 14.68 4.95 -4.89
N TYR A 112 14.61 5.74 -3.81
CA TYR A 112 15.82 6.12 -3.09
C TYR A 112 16.27 4.96 -2.19
N ILE A 113 17.58 4.76 -2.10
CA ILE A 113 18.22 3.81 -1.18
C ILE A 113 18.95 4.65 -0.12
N LEU A 114 18.45 4.62 1.10
CA LEU A 114 19.02 5.35 2.23
C LEU A 114 19.68 4.38 3.19
N GLU A 115 20.92 4.67 3.58
CA GLU A 115 21.59 4.04 4.72
C GLU A 115 21.48 4.96 5.95
N PRO A 116 20.54 4.72 6.89
CA PRO A 116 20.24 5.69 7.95
C PRO A 116 21.42 5.98 8.89
N GLN A 117 22.36 5.04 9.01
CA GLN A 117 23.52 5.16 9.91
C GLN A 117 24.60 6.10 9.35
N THR A 118 24.78 6.11 8.02
CA THR A 118 25.81 6.91 7.34
C THR A 118 25.24 8.16 6.68
N GLY A 119 23.92 8.18 6.41
CA GLY A 119 23.27 9.19 5.59
C GLY A 119 23.55 9.05 4.10
N GLN A 120 24.20 7.97 3.67
CA GLN A 120 24.44 7.71 2.25
C GLN A 120 23.10 7.53 1.51
N LEU A 121 22.97 8.23 0.40
CA LEU A 121 21.80 8.23 -0.46
C LEU A 121 22.20 7.82 -1.87
N ASP A 122 21.59 6.74 -2.35
CA ASP A 122 21.66 6.29 -3.73
C ASP A 122 20.23 6.22 -4.33
N SER A 123 20.12 5.89 -5.61
CA SER A 123 18.81 5.73 -6.25
C SER A 123 18.78 4.66 -7.31
N ILE A 124 17.58 4.10 -7.47
CA ILE A 124 17.18 3.25 -8.57
C ILE A 124 16.23 4.08 -9.43
N ARG A 125 16.62 4.38 -10.67
CA ARG A 125 15.70 4.98 -11.64
C ARG A 125 15.13 3.87 -12.50
N PHE A 126 13.85 3.95 -12.81
CA PHE A 126 13.24 2.91 -13.64
C PHE A 126 12.13 3.42 -14.53
N ARG A 127 11.79 2.62 -15.53
CA ARG A 127 10.62 2.77 -16.38
C ARG A 127 9.87 1.45 -16.47
N TYR A 128 8.57 1.51 -16.72
CA TYR A 128 7.79 0.32 -17.02
C TYR A 128 8.06 -0.16 -18.46
N PRO A 129 8.12 -1.47 -18.70
CA PRO A 129 8.36 -2.02 -20.04
C PRO A 129 7.19 -1.76 -20.99
N ASP A 130 5.98 -1.57 -20.47
CA ASP A 130 4.72 -1.50 -21.20
C ASP A 130 4.06 -0.12 -21.16
N GLN A 131 4.70 0.89 -20.56
CA GLN A 131 4.26 2.29 -20.66
C GLN A 131 4.87 2.96 -21.91
N ILE A 132 4.19 2.82 -23.04
CA ILE A 132 4.67 3.38 -24.32
C ILE A 132 4.21 4.83 -24.57
N ALA A 133 3.31 5.36 -23.74
CA ALA A 133 2.76 6.71 -23.86
C ALA A 133 2.57 7.38 -22.48
N TYR A 134 2.65 8.72 -22.44
CA TYR A 134 2.68 9.53 -21.21
C TYR A 134 1.75 10.77 -21.35
N PRO A 135 0.45 10.67 -20.99
CA PRO A 135 -0.25 9.47 -20.52
C PRO A 135 -0.71 8.56 -21.67
N PRO A 136 -0.96 7.28 -21.41
CA PRO A 136 -1.67 6.42 -22.34
C PRO A 136 -3.16 6.80 -22.38
N ALA A 137 -3.92 6.18 -23.29
CA ALA A 137 -5.37 6.33 -23.30
C ALA A 137 -5.97 5.88 -21.94
N PRO A 138 -7.05 6.52 -21.44
CA PRO A 138 -7.59 6.30 -20.09
C PRO A 138 -7.81 4.84 -19.67
N GLU A 139 -8.22 3.98 -20.60
CA GLU A 139 -8.46 2.54 -20.41
C GLU A 139 -7.19 1.73 -20.07
N TYR A 140 -6.01 2.30 -20.34
CA TYR A 140 -4.70 1.71 -20.04
C TYR A 140 -4.00 2.35 -18.83
N TRP A 141 -4.67 3.22 -18.08
CA TRP A 141 -4.08 3.85 -16.88
C TRP A 141 -3.85 2.80 -15.79
N ASN A 142 -2.60 2.37 -15.65
CA ASN A 142 -2.16 1.38 -14.68
C ASN A 142 -0.63 1.45 -14.45
N PHE A 143 -0.11 2.68 -14.41
CA PHE A 143 1.30 3.01 -14.19
C PHE A 143 1.51 3.88 -12.94
N ASP A 144 0.47 3.96 -12.11
CA ASP A 144 0.48 4.51 -10.77
C ASP A 144 0.84 3.39 -9.78
N MET A 145 1.70 3.67 -8.81
CA MET A 145 2.33 2.65 -7.97
C MET A 145 2.20 3.04 -6.51
N GLU A 146 1.59 2.17 -5.70
CA GLU A 146 1.37 2.47 -4.26
C GLU A 146 1.87 1.39 -3.31
N GLY A 147 2.35 0.27 -3.83
CA GLY A 147 2.81 -0.82 -2.98
C GLY A 147 4.12 -1.39 -3.45
N PHE A 148 5.07 -1.56 -2.55
CA PHE A 148 6.24 -2.40 -2.82
C PHE A 148 6.88 -2.99 -1.56
N PHE A 149 7.68 -4.04 -1.75
CA PHE A 149 8.53 -4.58 -0.69
C PHE A 149 9.85 -5.08 -1.25
N TRP A 150 10.85 -5.13 -0.38
CA TRP A 150 12.12 -5.79 -0.64
C TRP A 150 12.01 -7.29 -0.37
N SER A 151 12.55 -8.12 -1.25
CA SER A 151 12.73 -9.55 -1.04
C SER A 151 14.07 -9.99 -1.64
N GLN A 152 14.96 -10.50 -0.81
CA GLN A 152 16.28 -11.01 -1.20
C GLN A 152 17.19 -9.96 -1.87
N ASP A 153 17.24 -9.89 -3.19
CA ASP A 153 18.07 -8.95 -3.94
C ASP A 153 17.26 -8.00 -4.83
N SER A 154 15.93 -8.05 -4.69
CA SER A 154 14.99 -7.43 -5.61
C SER A 154 13.90 -6.65 -4.86
N LEU A 155 13.37 -5.64 -5.53
CA LEU A 155 12.17 -4.91 -5.12
C LEU A 155 10.99 -5.41 -5.97
N HIS A 156 9.87 -5.66 -5.32
CA HIS A 156 8.63 -6.10 -5.97
C HIS A 156 7.54 -5.06 -5.79
N LEU A 157 7.03 -4.54 -6.91
CA LEU A 157 6.16 -3.37 -6.98
C LEU A 157 4.77 -3.77 -7.50
N PHE A 158 3.71 -3.17 -6.94
CA PHE A 158 2.31 -3.48 -7.24
C PHE A 158 1.52 -2.22 -7.58
N SER A 159 1.05 -2.15 -8.84
CA SER A 159 0.41 -0.94 -9.33
C SER A 159 -0.97 -0.71 -8.71
N LYS A 160 -1.31 0.56 -8.53
CA LYS A 160 -2.65 1.02 -8.25
C LYS A 160 -3.36 1.31 -9.56
N ASN A 161 -4.46 0.59 -9.79
CA ASN A 161 -5.35 0.92 -10.88
C ASN A 161 -6.26 2.10 -10.49
N ARG A 162 -6.99 2.67 -11.45
CA ARG A 162 -7.91 3.78 -11.18
C ARG A 162 -9.34 3.29 -10.94
N LEU A 163 -10.04 3.89 -9.98
CA LEU A 163 -11.49 3.73 -9.84
C LEU A 163 -12.22 5.03 -10.24
N PRO A 164 -13.38 4.94 -10.93
CA PRO A 164 -13.97 3.75 -11.57
C PRO A 164 -13.44 3.46 -12.99
N GLN A 165 -12.55 4.30 -13.54
CA GLN A 165 -12.17 4.29 -14.96
C GLN A 165 -11.20 3.17 -15.37
N GLY A 166 -10.63 2.47 -14.41
CA GLY A 166 -9.62 1.44 -14.64
C GLY A 166 -10.17 0.06 -14.98
N ASN A 167 -9.26 -0.83 -15.37
CA ASN A 167 -9.58 -2.23 -15.70
C ASN A 167 -9.46 -3.19 -14.49
N TYR A 168 -9.23 -2.65 -13.29
CA TYR A 168 -9.11 -3.37 -12.01
C TYR A 168 -7.92 -4.32 -11.88
N TYR A 169 -6.99 -4.37 -12.84
CA TYR A 169 -5.76 -5.16 -12.69
C TYR A 169 -4.74 -4.40 -11.85
N SER A 170 -4.17 -5.04 -10.84
CA SER A 170 -2.90 -4.60 -10.23
C SER A 170 -1.78 -5.40 -10.87
N LYS A 171 -0.77 -4.73 -11.43
CA LYS A 171 0.38 -5.37 -12.08
C LYS A 171 1.50 -5.55 -11.07
N HIS A 172 2.18 -6.68 -11.14
CA HIS A 172 3.38 -6.97 -10.36
C HIS A 172 4.61 -6.79 -11.23
N TYR A 173 5.51 -5.91 -10.80
CA TYR A 173 6.82 -5.72 -11.42
C TYR A 173 7.93 -6.08 -10.44
N ASP A 174 9.11 -6.39 -10.98
CA ASP A 174 10.34 -6.49 -10.21
C ASP A 174 11.51 -5.73 -10.83
N LEU A 175 12.47 -5.38 -9.97
CA LEU A 175 13.74 -4.74 -10.33
C LEU A 175 14.82 -5.03 -9.27
N PRO A 176 16.12 -5.00 -9.62
CA PRO A 176 17.20 -5.22 -8.65
C PRO A 176 17.21 -4.15 -7.55
N ALA A 177 17.46 -4.56 -6.31
CA ALA A 177 17.61 -3.67 -5.14
C ALA A 177 19.02 -3.05 -5.07
N ALA A 178 19.53 -2.54 -6.18
CA ALA A 178 20.86 -1.96 -6.31
C ALA A 178 20.82 -0.65 -7.12
N PRO A 179 21.69 0.34 -6.82
CA PRO A 179 21.71 1.60 -7.55
C PRO A 179 21.88 1.38 -9.06
N GLY A 180 21.11 2.12 -9.87
CA GLY A 180 21.17 1.96 -11.32
C GLY A 180 19.98 2.52 -12.07
N GLN A 181 19.97 2.27 -13.37
CA GLN A 181 18.85 2.57 -14.24
C GLN A 181 18.33 1.26 -14.84
N TYR A 182 17.04 0.98 -14.68
CA TYR A 182 16.45 -0.28 -15.11
C TYR A 182 15.18 -0.07 -15.94
N THR A 183 14.88 -1.05 -16.79
CA THR A 183 13.50 -1.30 -17.21
C THR A 183 12.96 -2.37 -16.28
N ALA A 184 11.86 -2.09 -15.58
CA ALA A 184 11.25 -3.07 -14.69
C ALA A 184 10.80 -4.30 -15.48
N SER A 185 10.76 -5.47 -14.86
CA SER A 185 10.21 -6.67 -15.48
C SER A 185 8.76 -6.84 -15.03
N LEU A 186 7.83 -6.94 -15.99
CA LEU A 186 6.42 -7.21 -15.71
C LEU A 186 6.25 -8.71 -15.50
N LYS A 187 5.92 -9.12 -14.27
CA LYS A 187 5.87 -10.52 -13.85
C LYS A 187 4.48 -11.13 -14.04
N ASP A 188 3.45 -10.46 -13.55
CA ASP A 188 2.07 -10.93 -13.61
C ASP A 188 1.09 -9.77 -13.32
N SER A 189 -0.21 -10.07 -13.32
CA SER A 189 -1.26 -9.14 -12.90
C SER A 189 -2.42 -9.85 -12.21
N LEU A 190 -3.04 -9.18 -11.25
CA LEU A 190 -4.19 -9.69 -10.51
C LEU A 190 -5.41 -8.82 -10.73
N LEU A 191 -6.51 -9.44 -11.17
CA LEU A 191 -7.80 -8.78 -11.27
C LEU A 191 -8.43 -8.60 -9.87
N LEU A 192 -8.49 -7.35 -9.41
CA LEU A 192 -9.07 -6.95 -8.14
C LEU A 192 -10.37 -6.18 -8.35
N LYS A 193 -11.45 -6.86 -8.77
CA LYS A 193 -12.72 -6.20 -9.13
C LYS A 193 -13.21 -5.27 -8.01
N ASN A 194 -13.41 -3.99 -8.35
CA ASN A 194 -13.79 -2.93 -7.42
C ASN A 194 -12.79 -2.73 -6.25
N ARG A 195 -11.51 -3.01 -6.45
CA ARG A 195 -10.46 -2.81 -5.45
C ARG A 195 -9.21 -2.28 -6.14
N VAL A 196 -8.51 -1.39 -5.45
CA VAL A 196 -7.22 -0.88 -5.90
C VAL A 196 -6.22 -1.01 -4.77
N VAL A 197 -5.01 -1.44 -5.11
CA VAL A 197 -3.90 -1.60 -4.16
C VAL A 197 -3.48 -0.23 -3.65
N THR A 198 -3.07 -0.17 -2.40
CA THR A 198 -2.55 1.05 -1.76
C THR A 198 -1.30 0.80 -0.90
N SER A 199 -0.91 -0.46 -0.70
CA SER A 199 0.37 -0.86 -0.09
C SER A 199 0.53 -2.38 -0.18
N THR A 200 1.75 -2.88 -0.01
CA THR A 200 2.05 -4.32 0.13
C THR A 200 3.17 -4.57 1.13
N ALA A 201 3.22 -5.79 1.68
CA ALA A 201 4.33 -6.23 2.52
C ALA A 201 4.54 -7.75 2.41
N GLN A 202 5.77 -8.19 2.66
CA GLN A 202 6.11 -9.59 2.85
C GLN A 202 6.25 -9.90 4.34
N SER A 203 5.87 -11.10 4.76
CA SER A 203 6.13 -11.58 6.12
C SER A 203 7.64 -11.75 6.36
N PRO A 204 8.12 -11.61 7.62
CA PRO A 204 9.54 -11.77 7.92
C PRO A 204 10.14 -13.13 7.55
N ASP A 205 9.32 -14.18 7.52
CA ASP A 205 9.73 -15.54 7.11
C ASP A 205 9.65 -15.77 5.58
N GLY A 206 9.23 -14.76 4.82
CA GLY A 206 9.13 -14.81 3.35
C GLY A 206 8.01 -15.72 2.82
N LYS A 207 7.15 -16.27 3.67
CA LYS A 207 6.11 -17.24 3.28
C LYS A 207 4.77 -16.63 2.89
N SER A 208 4.57 -15.36 3.24
CA SER A 208 3.33 -14.65 2.98
C SER A 208 3.59 -13.29 2.36
N VAL A 209 2.74 -12.91 1.41
CA VAL A 209 2.64 -11.54 0.88
C VAL A 209 1.23 -11.03 1.13
N VAL A 210 1.11 -9.76 1.49
CA VAL A 210 -0.19 -9.09 1.62
C VAL A 210 -0.30 -7.92 0.66
N LEU A 211 -1.47 -7.78 0.04
CA LEU A 211 -1.88 -6.55 -0.64
C LEU A 211 -2.96 -5.87 0.20
N LEU A 212 -2.71 -4.63 0.61
CA LEU A 212 -3.73 -3.76 1.16
C LEU A 212 -4.44 -3.08 0.00
N ALA A 213 -5.76 -3.19 -0.04
CA ALA A 213 -6.54 -2.61 -1.11
C ALA A 213 -7.85 -2.02 -0.59
N TYR A 214 -8.33 -0.98 -1.25
CA TYR A 214 -9.60 -0.35 -0.89
C TYR A 214 -10.53 -0.25 -2.08
N TRP A 215 -11.79 -0.05 -1.74
CA TRP A 215 -12.83 0.37 -2.66
C TRP A 215 -13.33 1.71 -2.19
N TYR A 216 -13.63 2.60 -3.13
CA TYR A 216 -14.20 3.90 -2.86
C TYR A 216 -15.42 4.12 -3.75
N LYS A 217 -16.45 4.76 -3.18
CA LYS A 217 -17.60 5.29 -3.91
C LYS A 217 -18.19 6.47 -3.15
N LEU A 218 -18.69 7.46 -3.89
CA LEU A 218 -19.57 8.49 -3.35
C LEU A 218 -21.01 7.97 -3.28
N PHE A 219 -21.53 7.76 -2.07
CA PHE A 219 -22.94 7.50 -1.82
C PHE A 219 -23.70 8.84 -1.82
N LEU A 220 -24.86 8.89 -2.49
CA LEU A 220 -25.62 10.12 -2.75
C LEU A 220 -24.83 11.25 -3.44
N GLY A 221 -23.68 10.94 -4.05
CA GLY A 221 -22.84 11.93 -4.74
C GLY A 221 -21.89 12.74 -3.84
N PHE A 222 -21.99 12.64 -2.52
CA PHE A 222 -21.16 13.44 -1.61
C PHE A 222 -20.68 12.69 -0.35
N ILE A 223 -21.21 11.50 -0.04
CA ILE A 223 -20.82 10.74 1.15
C ILE A 223 -19.75 9.70 0.74
N PRO A 224 -18.48 9.86 1.11
CA PRO A 224 -17.45 8.88 0.78
C PRO A 224 -17.67 7.57 1.54
N VAL A 225 -17.73 6.46 0.82
CA VAL A 225 -17.83 5.11 1.39
C VAL A 225 -16.62 4.31 0.97
N THR A 226 -15.85 3.85 1.95
CA THR A 226 -14.68 3.01 1.71
C THR A 226 -14.85 1.59 2.26
N LYS A 227 -14.28 0.61 1.56
CA LYS A 227 -14.20 -0.77 2.05
C LYS A 227 -12.81 -1.34 1.83
N THR A 228 -12.01 -1.35 2.88
CA THR A 228 -10.66 -1.91 2.89
C THR A 228 -10.68 -3.44 2.94
N SER A 229 -9.72 -4.06 2.25
CA SER A 229 -9.54 -5.50 2.15
C SER A 229 -8.04 -5.81 2.16
N ILE A 230 -7.67 -6.89 2.82
CA ILE A 230 -6.32 -7.45 2.75
C ILE A 230 -6.42 -8.73 1.93
N PHE A 231 -5.60 -8.86 0.90
CA PHE A 231 -5.42 -10.09 0.14
C PHE A 231 -4.11 -10.72 0.59
N LEU A 232 -4.20 -11.89 1.22
CA LEU A 232 -3.07 -12.68 1.71
C LEU A 232 -2.75 -13.77 0.69
N PHE A 233 -1.50 -13.84 0.27
CA PHE A 233 -0.93 -14.84 -0.63
C PHE A 233 0.02 -15.72 0.17
N ASN A 234 -0.10 -17.04 0.01
CA ASN A 234 0.79 -18.06 0.56
C ASN A 234 1.04 -19.15 -0.49
N ASP A 235 1.96 -20.08 -0.22
CA ASP A 235 2.22 -21.24 -1.08
C ASP A 235 2.54 -20.85 -2.54
N TYR A 236 3.16 -19.69 -2.77
CA TYR A 236 3.65 -19.27 -4.08
C TYR A 236 5.04 -19.89 -4.37
N PRO A 237 5.34 -20.24 -5.64
CA PRO A 237 6.67 -20.71 -6.01
C PRO A 237 7.64 -19.52 -6.18
N GLY A 238 8.74 -19.52 -5.45
CA GLY A 238 9.78 -18.49 -5.57
C GLY A 238 9.24 -17.07 -5.37
N SER A 239 9.40 -16.22 -6.38
CA SER A 239 8.92 -14.83 -6.42
C SER A 239 7.57 -14.64 -7.13
N ASP A 240 6.89 -15.72 -7.52
CA ASP A 240 5.63 -15.64 -8.28
C ASP A 240 4.43 -15.47 -7.34
N PHE A 241 4.47 -14.40 -6.53
CA PHE A 241 3.59 -14.17 -5.39
C PHE A 241 2.09 -14.25 -5.72
N LEU A 242 1.71 -13.79 -6.92
CA LEU A 242 0.31 -13.77 -7.37
C LEU A 242 -0.21 -15.15 -7.80
N ASN A 243 0.67 -16.15 -7.97
CA ASN A 243 0.31 -17.54 -8.28
C ASN A 243 0.21 -18.45 -7.04
N GLY A 244 0.24 -17.86 -5.84
CA GLY A 244 -0.04 -18.56 -4.58
C GLY A 244 -1.52 -18.71 -4.27
N LYS A 245 -1.83 -19.40 -3.15
CA LYS A 245 -3.18 -19.43 -2.57
C LYS A 245 -3.55 -18.05 -2.04
N ILE A 246 -4.68 -17.53 -2.51
CA ILE A 246 -5.22 -16.23 -2.10
C ILE A 246 -6.32 -16.37 -1.05
N LYS A 247 -6.26 -15.56 0.02
CA LYS A 247 -7.33 -15.39 0.99
C LYS A 247 -7.61 -13.92 1.24
N ARG A 248 -8.87 -13.53 1.18
CA ARG A 248 -9.29 -12.14 1.41
C ARG A 248 -9.85 -11.95 2.82
N TYR A 249 -9.39 -10.91 3.49
CA TYR A 249 -9.88 -10.45 4.78
C TYR A 249 -10.49 -9.06 4.63
N ARG A 250 -11.59 -8.79 5.34
CA ARG A 250 -12.16 -7.44 5.44
C ARG A 250 -11.55 -6.75 6.65
N VAL A 251 -11.00 -5.56 6.46
CA VAL A 251 -10.55 -4.74 7.58
C VAL A 251 -11.77 -4.03 8.17
N PRO A 252 -11.95 -4.02 9.50
CA PRO A 252 -12.99 -3.22 10.15
C PRO A 252 -12.91 -1.75 9.70
N HIS A 253 -14.05 -1.07 9.66
CA HIS A 253 -14.12 0.30 9.17
C HIS A 253 -13.25 1.22 10.04
N CYS A 254 -12.27 1.90 9.43
CA CYS A 254 -11.62 3.06 10.02
C CYS A 254 -12.49 4.27 9.68
N ILE A 255 -12.98 4.99 10.69
CA ILE A 255 -13.78 6.20 10.49
C ILE A 255 -12.83 7.28 9.96
N ALA A 256 -13.21 7.90 8.83
CA ALA A 256 -12.48 8.97 8.15
C ALA A 256 -11.05 8.60 7.66
N PRO A 257 -10.91 7.74 6.64
CA PRO A 257 -9.66 7.70 5.89
C PRO A 257 -9.46 9.07 5.22
N THR A 258 -8.33 9.70 5.51
CA THR A 258 -7.82 10.86 4.77
C THR A 258 -6.74 10.30 3.86
N GLN A 259 -7.10 10.10 2.60
CA GLN A 259 -6.21 10.20 1.43
C GLN A 259 -6.81 11.34 0.64
#